data_AF-A0A924LGP6-F1
#
_entry.id   AF-A0A924LGP6-F1
#
_cell.length_a   1.000
_cell.length_b   1.000
_cell.length_c   1.000
_cell.angle_alpha   90.00
_cell.angle_beta   90.00
_cell.angle_gamma   90.00
#
_symmetry.space_group_name_H-M   'P 1'
#
loop_
_entity.id
_entity.type
_entity.pdbx_description
1 polymer ?
#
loop_
_entity_poly.entity_id
_entity_poly.type
_entity_poly.pdbx_seq_one_letter_code
_entity_poly.pdbx_strand_id
1 'polypeptide(L)'
;MGTDAWAKGIQSTAIGTSSVAPGTNLVALGVFANAGFQNGTSLGANSVAWDFAMATGFNARALGTGATAIGHKALANAASATSVGYDAVASRLAASVFGHHAVASGLEASAFGTGASASGLRSNAFGVDSRATGVVSSAFGRAAEATGSQSTAIGNNATASTANTSAPGVLSFASGTNATAIDHEASASNQNASALGRLSRASGQQSKAVGERAYANNINASTFGELSQATGEQSVALGKEANASNTNSLAGGAYSVASGLFSVGVGRTQQRRRTGPRRWAHFPPQRVSFCLRLVRNRLHRGSVLTA
;
A
#
# COMPACT_ATOMS: atom_id res chain seq x y z
N MET A 1 -1.90 -37.89 37.10
CA MET A 1 -2.80 -39.04 36.84
C MET A 1 -2.52 -39.57 35.44
N GLY A 2 -2.24 -40.86 35.28
CA GLY A 2 -1.83 -41.46 34.01
C GLY A 2 -0.57 -42.30 34.16
N THR A 3 -0.38 -43.29 33.30
CA THR A 3 0.84 -44.11 33.28
C THR A 3 2.05 -43.23 32.96
N ASP A 4 3.11 -43.29 33.77
CA ASP A 4 4.31 -42.47 33.63
C ASP A 4 4.07 -40.94 33.65
N ALA A 5 2.94 -40.49 34.20
CA ALA A 5 2.71 -39.07 34.42
C ALA A 5 3.66 -38.53 35.51
N TRP A 6 4.42 -37.49 35.18
CA TRP A 6 5.45 -36.91 36.05
C TRP A 6 5.11 -35.47 36.44
N ALA A 7 4.58 -35.28 37.66
CA ALA A 7 4.46 -33.97 38.33
C ALA A 7 5.31 -33.99 39.61
N LYS A 8 6.50 -33.39 39.60
CA LYS A 8 7.41 -33.33 40.79
C LYS A 8 7.65 -31.92 41.32
N GLY A 9 7.35 -30.89 40.54
CA GLY A 9 7.57 -29.52 40.99
C GLY A 9 6.44 -29.01 41.89
N ILE A 10 6.73 -27.94 42.62
CA ILE A 10 5.80 -27.34 43.57
C ILE A 10 4.57 -26.81 42.82
N GLN A 11 3.36 -27.15 43.29
CA GLN A 11 2.09 -26.72 42.68
C GLN A 11 1.94 -27.12 41.19
N SER A 12 2.59 -28.22 40.76
CA SER A 12 2.49 -28.72 39.39
C SER A 12 1.37 -29.75 39.22
N THR A 13 0.76 -29.78 38.04
CA THR A 13 -0.27 -30.75 37.64
C THR A 13 0.15 -31.47 36.37
N ALA A 14 0.14 -32.81 36.38
CA ALA A 14 0.36 -33.65 35.20
C ALA A 14 -0.76 -34.69 35.07
N ILE A 15 -1.51 -34.66 33.97
CA ILE A 15 -2.59 -35.60 33.65
C ILE A 15 -2.44 -36.09 32.20
N GLY A 16 -2.35 -37.41 32.02
CA GLY A 16 -2.15 -38.06 30.74
C GLY A 16 -0.98 -39.04 30.78
N THR A 17 -0.99 -40.04 29.91
CA THR A 17 0.14 -40.96 29.79
C THR A 17 1.40 -40.19 29.39
N SER A 18 2.48 -40.36 30.15
CA SER A 18 3.77 -39.70 29.94
C SER A 18 3.71 -38.17 29.87
N SER A 19 2.71 -37.54 30.51
CA SER A 19 2.68 -36.07 30.67
C SER A 19 3.75 -35.63 31.68
N VAL A 20 4.46 -34.52 31.42
CA VAL A 20 5.62 -34.06 32.21
C VAL A 20 5.43 -32.61 32.64
N ALA A 21 5.55 -32.37 33.94
CA ALA A 21 5.52 -31.07 34.62
C ALA A 21 6.56 -31.08 35.78
N PRO A 22 7.86 -30.91 35.46
CA PRO A 22 8.96 -31.15 36.40
C PRO A 22 9.24 -29.97 37.33
N GLY A 23 8.89 -28.74 36.93
CA GLY A 23 9.10 -27.52 37.70
C GLY A 23 7.84 -26.90 38.32
N THR A 24 7.92 -25.62 38.71
CA THR A 24 6.96 -24.98 39.61
C THR A 24 5.76 -24.37 38.88
N ASN A 25 4.57 -24.54 39.46
CA ASN A 25 3.31 -23.94 38.99
C ASN A 25 3.01 -24.27 37.51
N LEU A 26 3.24 -25.53 37.14
CA LEU A 26 3.08 -26.04 35.77
C LEU A 26 1.76 -26.79 35.61
N VAL A 27 1.21 -26.76 34.40
CA VAL A 27 0.05 -27.57 34.02
C VAL A 27 0.37 -28.33 32.74
N ALA A 28 0.40 -29.66 32.79
CA ALA A 28 0.56 -30.54 31.64
C ALA A 28 -0.64 -31.50 31.54
N LEU A 29 -1.47 -31.34 30.51
CA LEU A 29 -2.72 -32.07 30.33
C LEU A 29 -2.79 -32.67 28.92
N GLY A 30 -2.61 -33.99 28.81
CA GLY A 30 -2.62 -34.72 27.54
C GLY A 30 -1.52 -35.78 27.48
N VAL A 31 -1.69 -36.75 26.58
CA VAL A 31 -0.68 -37.79 26.35
C VAL A 31 0.59 -37.14 25.77
N PHE A 32 1.73 -37.34 26.42
CA PHE A 32 3.01 -36.67 26.10
C PHE A 32 2.99 -35.13 26.19
N ALA A 33 2.02 -34.53 26.89
CA ALA A 33 2.05 -33.09 27.15
C ALA A 33 3.25 -32.72 28.03
N ASN A 34 4.06 -31.75 27.62
CA ASN A 34 5.25 -31.30 28.35
C ASN A 34 5.12 -29.82 28.71
N ALA A 35 5.10 -29.52 30.00
CA ALA A 35 5.30 -28.17 30.53
C ALA A 35 6.72 -28.09 31.09
N GLY A 36 7.46 -27.05 30.73
CA GLY A 36 8.91 -26.88 30.93
C GLY A 36 9.32 -26.65 32.38
N PHE A 37 9.78 -25.44 32.74
CA PHE A 37 10.36 -25.19 34.06
C PHE A 37 9.46 -24.35 34.99
N GLN A 38 8.92 -23.22 34.54
CA GLN A 38 8.14 -22.35 35.42
C GLN A 38 6.90 -21.76 34.75
N ASN A 39 5.76 -21.77 35.46
CA ASN A 39 4.50 -21.13 35.06
C ASN A 39 4.00 -21.49 33.64
N GLY A 40 4.45 -22.62 33.08
CA GLY A 40 4.07 -23.11 31.77
C GLY A 40 2.76 -23.90 31.78
N THR A 41 1.92 -23.70 30.77
CA THR A 41 0.67 -24.43 30.58
C THR A 41 0.68 -25.15 29.24
N SER A 42 0.62 -26.47 29.25
CA SER A 42 0.63 -27.35 28.09
C SER A 42 -0.64 -28.22 28.10
N LEU A 43 -1.55 -27.99 27.15
CA LEU A 43 -2.84 -28.67 27.03
C LEU A 43 -3.00 -29.28 25.64
N GLY A 44 -3.00 -30.61 25.54
CA GLY A 44 -3.13 -31.34 24.28
C GLY A 44 -2.12 -32.47 24.18
N ALA A 45 -2.41 -33.48 23.35
CA ALA A 45 -1.41 -34.53 23.15
C ALA A 45 -0.21 -33.97 22.39
N ASN A 46 0.99 -34.30 22.86
CA ASN A 46 2.27 -33.79 22.35
C ASN A 46 2.44 -32.26 22.41
N SER A 47 1.64 -31.55 23.21
CA SER A 47 1.84 -30.11 23.37
C SER A 47 3.11 -29.83 24.18
N VAL A 48 3.81 -28.74 23.88
CA VAL A 48 5.03 -28.34 24.60
C VAL A 48 4.94 -26.85 24.93
N ALA A 49 4.99 -26.52 26.22
CA ALA A 49 5.09 -25.14 26.70
C ALA A 49 6.34 -24.99 27.57
N TRP A 50 7.23 -24.07 27.23
CA TRP A 50 8.43 -23.76 28.03
C TRP A 50 8.11 -22.77 29.16
N ASP A 51 9.00 -21.84 29.46
CA ASP A 51 8.88 -20.96 30.63
C ASP A 51 7.90 -19.82 30.39
N PHE A 52 6.96 -19.66 31.31
CA PHE A 52 5.87 -18.70 31.23
C PHE A 52 5.02 -18.85 29.95
N ALA A 53 5.14 -19.99 29.26
CA ALA A 53 4.56 -20.20 27.96
C ALA A 53 3.21 -20.92 28.06
N MET A 54 2.37 -20.75 27.05
CA MET A 54 1.10 -21.44 26.94
C MET A 54 1.01 -22.17 25.60
N ALA A 55 0.85 -23.48 25.61
CA ALA A 55 0.62 -24.30 24.44
C ALA A 55 -0.71 -25.05 24.58
N THR A 56 -1.66 -24.82 23.67
CA THR A 56 -2.96 -25.51 23.68
C THR A 56 -3.28 -26.09 22.30
N GLY A 57 -3.65 -27.36 22.21
CA GLY A 57 -3.90 -28.09 20.98
C GLY A 57 -2.93 -29.25 20.73
N PHE A 58 -3.33 -30.19 19.87
CA PHE A 58 -2.50 -31.33 19.48
C PHE A 58 -1.25 -30.85 18.72
N ASN A 59 -0.06 -31.25 19.20
CA ASN A 59 1.22 -30.77 18.70
C ASN A 59 1.43 -29.23 18.76
N ALA A 60 0.71 -28.50 19.62
CA ALA A 60 1.00 -27.09 19.84
C ALA A 60 2.35 -26.91 20.56
N ARG A 61 3.20 -25.99 20.12
CA ARG A 61 4.56 -25.79 20.65
C ARG A 61 4.83 -24.32 20.93
N ALA A 62 4.84 -23.93 22.19
CA ALA A 62 5.30 -22.64 22.66
C ALA A 62 6.71 -22.80 23.27
N LEU A 63 7.74 -22.51 22.47
CA LEU A 63 9.15 -22.81 22.78
C LEU A 63 9.92 -21.62 23.35
N GLY A 64 9.44 -20.40 23.12
CA GLY A 64 10.05 -19.21 23.70
C GLY A 64 9.53 -18.88 25.09
N THR A 65 10.31 -18.12 25.86
CA THR A 65 9.87 -17.56 27.15
C THR A 65 8.66 -16.64 26.94
N GLY A 66 7.57 -16.88 27.67
CA GLY A 66 6.34 -16.10 27.54
C GLY A 66 5.60 -16.33 26.21
N ALA A 67 5.98 -17.33 25.42
CA ALA A 67 5.36 -17.60 24.13
C ALA A 67 3.95 -18.21 24.28
N THR A 68 3.07 -17.94 23.33
CA THR A 68 1.72 -18.51 23.27
C THR A 68 1.52 -19.25 21.95
N ALA A 69 1.14 -20.52 22.00
CA ALA A 69 0.78 -21.34 20.84
C ALA A 69 -0.60 -21.97 21.05
N ILE A 70 -1.60 -21.62 20.24
CA ILE A 70 -2.98 -22.12 20.37
C ILE A 70 -3.44 -22.66 19.02
N GLY A 71 -3.65 -23.97 18.92
CA GLY A 71 -4.12 -24.65 17.71
C GLY A 71 -3.31 -25.90 17.39
N HIS A 72 -3.89 -26.77 16.55
CA HIS A 72 -3.20 -27.96 16.07
C HIS A 72 -1.94 -27.55 15.28
N LYS A 73 -0.77 -28.03 15.71
CA LYS A 73 0.55 -27.67 15.15
C LYS A 73 0.92 -26.18 15.22
N ALA A 74 0.24 -25.36 16.03
CA ALA A 74 0.67 -23.98 16.25
C ALA A 74 2.08 -23.94 16.85
N LEU A 75 2.97 -23.13 16.29
CA LEU A 75 4.36 -22.98 16.73
C LEU A 75 4.67 -21.52 17.06
N ALA A 76 5.07 -21.27 18.31
CA ALA A 76 5.65 -20.01 18.75
C ALA A 76 7.07 -20.25 19.24
N ASN A 77 8.06 -19.96 18.38
CA ASN A 77 9.44 -20.46 18.52
C ASN A 77 10.35 -19.57 19.37
N ALA A 78 9.99 -18.31 19.58
CA ALA A 78 10.85 -17.30 20.21
C ALA A 78 10.15 -16.57 21.35
N ALA A 79 10.91 -15.83 22.16
CA ALA A 79 10.37 -15.13 23.32
C ALA A 79 9.25 -14.16 22.93
N SER A 80 8.20 -14.12 23.75
CA SER A 80 6.99 -13.31 23.54
C SER A 80 6.27 -13.54 22.19
N ALA A 81 6.60 -14.60 21.45
CA ALA A 81 5.93 -14.91 20.20
C ALA A 81 4.52 -15.46 20.49
N THR A 82 3.55 -15.04 19.69
CA THR A 82 2.16 -15.51 19.78
C THR A 82 1.76 -16.15 18.46
N SER A 83 1.27 -17.37 18.51
CA SER A 83 0.81 -18.14 17.35
C SER A 83 -0.55 -18.77 17.65
N VAL A 84 -1.59 -18.35 16.92
CA VAL A 84 -2.96 -18.82 17.10
C VAL A 84 -3.52 -19.27 15.76
N GLY A 85 -3.85 -20.55 15.63
CA GLY A 85 -4.40 -21.14 14.41
C GLY A 85 -3.86 -22.54 14.14
N TYR A 86 -4.49 -23.23 13.19
CA TYR A 86 -3.99 -24.50 12.67
C TYR A 86 -2.70 -24.24 11.90
N ASP A 87 -1.61 -24.88 12.31
CA ASP A 87 -0.29 -24.82 11.66
C ASP A 87 0.22 -23.37 11.49
N ALA A 88 -0.12 -22.50 12.43
CA ALA A 88 0.35 -21.12 12.51
C ALA A 88 1.79 -21.08 13.04
N VAL A 89 2.66 -20.22 12.48
CA VAL A 89 4.09 -20.19 12.83
C VAL A 89 4.60 -18.78 13.12
N ALA A 90 4.90 -18.49 14.38
CA ALA A 90 5.58 -17.30 14.84
C ALA A 90 7.05 -17.63 15.18
N SER A 91 7.99 -17.31 14.27
CA SER A 91 9.36 -17.82 14.34
C SER A 91 10.34 -16.96 15.13
N ARG A 92 10.04 -15.67 15.35
CA ARG A 92 10.96 -14.67 15.89
C ARG A 92 10.40 -13.89 17.08
N LEU A 93 11.29 -13.19 17.78
CA LEU A 93 10.98 -12.38 18.96
C LEU A 93 9.76 -11.48 18.71
N ALA A 94 8.78 -11.56 19.62
CA ALA A 94 7.54 -10.78 19.59
C ALA A 94 6.74 -10.88 18.27
N ALA A 95 6.97 -11.94 17.46
CA ALA A 95 6.16 -12.19 16.27
C ALA A 95 4.74 -12.60 16.68
N SER A 96 3.74 -12.08 15.98
CA SER A 96 2.32 -12.30 16.27
C SER A 96 1.61 -12.92 15.07
N VAL A 97 0.95 -14.05 15.27
CA VAL A 97 0.31 -14.83 14.19
C VAL A 97 -1.08 -15.25 14.60
N PHE A 98 -2.06 -14.96 13.74
CA PHE A 98 -3.46 -15.35 13.92
C PHE A 98 -4.04 -15.82 12.58
N GLY A 99 -4.16 -17.12 12.36
CA GLY A 99 -4.73 -17.68 11.12
C GLY A 99 -4.26 -19.09 10.79
N HIS A 100 -4.99 -19.76 9.91
CA HIS A 100 -4.64 -21.09 9.39
C HIS A 100 -3.46 -20.98 8.41
N HIS A 101 -2.36 -21.70 8.64
CA HIS A 101 -1.10 -21.60 7.89
C HIS A 101 -0.50 -20.17 7.81
N ALA A 102 -0.83 -19.29 8.76
CA ALA A 102 -0.23 -17.97 8.82
C ALA A 102 1.22 -18.06 9.34
N VAL A 103 2.12 -17.23 8.82
CA VAL A 103 3.55 -17.24 9.16
C VAL A 103 4.07 -15.83 9.42
N ALA A 104 4.62 -15.59 10.60
CA ALA A 104 5.44 -14.41 10.88
C ALA A 104 6.88 -14.85 11.18
N SER A 105 7.77 -14.62 10.21
CA SER A 105 9.18 -15.01 10.28
C SER A 105 10.14 -13.83 10.47
N GLY A 106 9.64 -12.59 10.37
CA GLY A 106 10.37 -11.37 10.73
C GLY A 106 10.35 -11.10 12.23
N LEU A 107 11.35 -10.36 12.74
CA LEU A 107 11.37 -9.90 14.14
C LEU A 107 10.29 -8.84 14.33
N GLU A 108 9.49 -8.95 15.39
CA GLU A 108 8.32 -8.08 15.66
C GLU A 108 7.31 -8.06 14.48
N ALA A 109 7.27 -9.12 13.66
CA ALA A 109 6.37 -9.21 12.52
C ALA A 109 4.98 -9.72 12.92
N SER A 110 3.96 -9.29 12.19
CA SER A 110 2.55 -9.61 12.45
C SER A 110 1.89 -10.21 11.22
N ALA A 111 1.32 -11.42 11.33
CA ALA A 111 0.61 -12.10 10.25
C ALA A 111 -0.81 -12.51 10.71
N PHE A 112 -1.83 -11.92 10.10
CA PHE A 112 -3.23 -12.12 10.45
C PHE A 112 -4.05 -12.53 9.22
N GLY A 113 -4.67 -13.70 9.25
CA GLY A 113 -5.45 -14.28 8.15
C GLY A 113 -4.87 -15.58 7.62
N THR A 114 -5.71 -16.37 6.95
CA THR A 114 -5.30 -17.66 6.35
C THR A 114 -4.18 -17.45 5.32
N GLY A 115 -3.04 -18.14 5.48
CA GLY A 115 -1.91 -18.03 4.58
C GLY A 115 -1.18 -16.67 4.60
N ALA A 116 -1.50 -15.77 5.53
CA ALA A 116 -0.81 -14.49 5.66
C ALA A 116 0.67 -14.70 6.00
N SER A 117 1.57 -13.96 5.35
CA SER A 117 3.03 -14.10 5.49
C SER A 117 3.72 -12.76 5.75
N ALA A 118 4.27 -12.59 6.94
CA ALA A 118 5.05 -11.43 7.35
C ALA A 118 6.51 -11.82 7.62
N SER A 119 7.40 -11.60 6.65
CA SER A 119 8.82 -12.02 6.72
C SER A 119 9.81 -10.86 6.89
N GLY A 120 9.37 -9.62 6.66
CA GLY A 120 10.19 -8.44 6.92
C GLY A 120 10.30 -8.10 8.41
N LEU A 121 11.41 -7.46 8.83
CA LEU A 121 11.54 -6.87 10.16
C LEU A 121 10.40 -5.86 10.40
N ARG A 122 9.64 -6.01 11.50
CA ARG A 122 8.47 -5.17 11.82
C ARG A 122 7.44 -5.09 10.70
N SER A 123 7.30 -6.16 9.92
CA SER A 123 6.35 -6.23 8.82
C SER A 123 4.96 -6.66 9.30
N ASN A 124 3.93 -6.22 8.58
CA ASN A 124 2.53 -6.42 8.91
C ASN A 124 1.79 -7.01 7.71
N ALA A 125 1.32 -8.25 7.78
CA ALA A 125 0.48 -8.89 6.77
C ALA A 125 -0.91 -9.18 7.34
N PHE A 126 -1.94 -8.53 6.82
CA PHE A 126 -3.32 -8.64 7.28
C PHE A 126 -4.25 -8.96 6.12
N GLY A 127 -4.77 -10.19 6.06
CA GLY A 127 -5.65 -10.67 5.01
C GLY A 127 -5.25 -12.04 4.50
N VAL A 128 -6.19 -12.73 3.84
CA VAL A 128 -5.95 -14.04 3.23
C VAL A 128 -4.85 -13.93 2.17
N ASP A 129 -3.81 -14.75 2.29
CA ASP A 129 -2.63 -14.75 1.40
C ASP A 129 -1.90 -13.40 1.30
N SER A 130 -2.09 -12.49 2.26
CA SER A 130 -1.35 -11.22 2.29
C SER A 130 0.15 -11.45 2.54
N ARG A 131 1.01 -10.65 1.90
CA ARG A 131 2.47 -10.82 1.95
C ARG A 131 3.18 -9.50 2.24
N ALA A 132 3.81 -9.42 3.40
CA ALA A 132 4.66 -8.30 3.80
C ALA A 132 6.11 -8.77 3.98
N THR A 133 6.95 -8.59 2.96
CA THR A 133 8.34 -9.09 2.96
C THR A 133 9.38 -7.99 3.13
N GLY A 134 8.99 -6.72 2.94
CA GLY A 134 9.87 -5.58 3.14
C GLY A 134 10.07 -5.23 4.62
N VAL A 135 11.21 -4.62 4.95
CA VAL A 135 11.46 -4.07 6.29
C VAL A 135 10.47 -2.94 6.57
N VAL A 136 9.76 -2.98 7.70
CA VAL A 136 8.70 -2.03 8.08
C VAL A 136 7.61 -1.93 6.99
N SER A 137 7.38 -3.02 6.25
CA SER A 137 6.33 -3.07 5.22
C SER A 137 4.97 -3.42 5.82
N SER A 138 3.89 -2.97 5.17
CA SER A 138 2.52 -3.30 5.60
C SER A 138 1.63 -3.66 4.41
N ALA A 139 1.08 -4.88 4.42
CA ALA A 139 0.16 -5.41 3.42
C ALA A 139 -1.20 -5.68 4.08
N PHE A 140 -2.25 -4.98 3.64
CA PHE A 140 -3.61 -5.10 4.14
C PHE A 140 -4.57 -5.46 3.00
N GLY A 141 -5.23 -6.61 3.07
CA GLY A 141 -6.17 -7.10 2.07
C GLY A 141 -5.81 -8.49 1.55
N ARG A 142 -6.78 -9.14 0.88
CA ARG A 142 -6.56 -10.45 0.27
C ARG A 142 -5.49 -10.35 -0.82
N ALA A 143 -4.43 -11.14 -0.70
CA ALA A 143 -3.29 -11.18 -1.63
C ALA A 143 -2.65 -9.79 -1.87
N ALA A 144 -2.71 -8.89 -0.88
CA ALA A 144 -1.94 -7.65 -0.91
C ALA A 144 -0.45 -7.96 -0.74
N GLU A 145 0.41 -7.29 -1.50
CA GLU A 145 1.86 -7.50 -1.50
C GLU A 145 2.64 -6.21 -1.21
N ALA A 146 3.28 -6.15 -0.04
CA ALA A 146 4.20 -5.09 0.33
C ALA A 146 5.63 -5.66 0.41
N THR A 147 6.36 -5.62 -0.71
CA THR A 147 7.70 -6.24 -0.81
C THR A 147 8.85 -5.26 -0.64
N GLY A 148 8.59 -3.95 -0.77
CA GLY A 148 9.57 -2.89 -0.59
C GLY A 148 9.81 -2.50 0.88
N SER A 149 10.98 -1.98 1.19
CA SER A 149 11.24 -1.37 2.50
C SER A 149 10.33 -0.17 2.73
N GLN A 150 9.71 -0.07 3.91
CA GLN A 150 8.73 0.97 4.25
C GLN A 150 7.55 1.05 3.24
N SER A 151 7.25 -0.04 2.52
CA SER A 151 6.15 -0.05 1.56
C SER A 151 4.81 -0.36 2.22
N THR A 152 3.75 0.20 1.66
CA THR A 152 2.38 -0.01 2.15
C THR A 152 1.47 -0.40 0.98
N ALA A 153 0.87 -1.58 1.03
CA ALA A 153 -0.13 -2.04 0.07
C ALA A 153 -1.47 -2.26 0.80
N ILE A 154 -2.55 -1.61 0.34
CA ILE A 154 -3.87 -1.71 0.97
C ILE A 154 -4.92 -1.99 -0.10
N GLY A 155 -5.53 -3.17 -0.09
CA GLY A 155 -6.56 -3.56 -1.05
C GLY A 155 -6.38 -5.00 -1.53
N ASN A 156 -7.41 -5.56 -2.15
CA ASN A 156 -7.28 -6.88 -2.78
C ASN A 156 -6.30 -6.79 -3.96
N ASN A 157 -5.28 -7.65 -3.98
CA ASN A 157 -4.21 -7.65 -4.99
C ASN A 157 -3.49 -6.30 -5.16
N ALA A 158 -3.44 -5.47 -4.12
CA ALA A 158 -2.64 -4.25 -4.13
C ALA A 158 -1.15 -4.60 -4.02
N THR A 159 -0.28 -3.92 -4.76
CA THR A 159 1.15 -4.22 -4.81
C THR A 159 2.01 -2.97 -4.64
N ALA A 160 2.87 -2.99 -3.63
CA ALA A 160 3.85 -1.95 -3.31
C ALA A 160 5.27 -2.57 -3.28
N SER A 161 5.95 -2.55 -4.43
CA SER A 161 7.11 -3.44 -4.69
C SER A 161 8.47 -2.91 -4.27
N THR A 162 8.64 -1.59 -4.15
CA THR A 162 9.94 -0.94 -3.92
C THR A 162 9.93 0.00 -2.73
N ALA A 163 11.09 0.56 -2.38
CA ALA A 163 11.24 1.35 -1.16
C ALA A 163 10.29 2.57 -1.14
N ASN A 164 9.68 2.82 0.02
CA ASN A 164 8.78 3.94 0.29
C ASN A 164 7.57 4.02 -0.66
N THR A 165 7.12 2.88 -1.17
CA THR A 165 5.94 2.83 -2.05
C THR A 165 4.64 2.78 -1.28
N SER A 166 3.59 3.39 -1.83
CA SER A 166 2.24 3.31 -1.28
C SER A 166 1.23 2.96 -2.37
N ALA A 167 0.51 1.86 -2.18
CA ALA A 167 -0.49 1.35 -3.11
C ALA A 167 -1.83 1.07 -2.41
N PRO A 168 -2.59 2.10 -1.99
CA PRO A 168 -3.95 1.92 -1.48
C PRO A 168 -4.97 1.88 -2.63
N GLY A 169 -5.54 0.71 -2.88
CA GLY A 169 -6.58 0.46 -3.87
C GLY A 169 -6.58 -0.99 -4.31
N VAL A 170 -7.74 -1.54 -4.67
CA VAL A 170 -7.83 -2.88 -5.29
C VAL A 170 -7.03 -2.87 -6.60
N LEU A 171 -6.14 -3.86 -6.79
CA LEU A 171 -5.26 -3.96 -7.97
C LEU A 171 -4.36 -2.74 -8.19
N SER A 172 -4.18 -1.87 -7.19
CA SER A 172 -3.27 -0.72 -7.29
C SER A 172 -1.82 -1.21 -7.32
N PHE A 173 -0.96 -0.52 -8.09
CA PHE A 173 0.39 -0.97 -8.39
C PHE A 173 1.41 0.17 -8.29
N ALA A 174 2.22 0.18 -7.23
CA ALA A 174 3.34 1.09 -7.05
C ALA A 174 4.66 0.32 -7.11
N SER A 175 5.43 0.50 -8.19
CA SER A 175 6.70 -0.22 -8.41
C SER A 175 7.93 0.67 -8.49
N GLY A 176 7.77 1.99 -8.61
CA GLY A 176 8.91 2.92 -8.56
C GLY A 176 9.28 3.33 -7.14
N THR A 177 10.56 3.58 -6.84
CA THR A 177 10.96 4.09 -5.52
C THR A 177 10.23 5.40 -5.20
N ASN A 178 9.69 5.53 -3.98
CA ASN A 178 8.83 6.64 -3.56
C ASN A 178 7.55 6.82 -4.41
N ALA A 179 7.12 5.80 -5.16
CA ALA A 179 5.91 5.89 -5.98
C ALA A 179 4.64 5.76 -5.13
N THR A 180 3.57 6.39 -5.60
CA THR A 180 2.26 6.34 -4.93
C THR A 180 1.18 6.04 -5.96
N ALA A 181 0.41 4.96 -5.77
CA ALA A 181 -0.70 4.56 -6.62
C ALA A 181 -1.97 4.43 -5.78
N ILE A 182 -2.93 5.33 -5.93
CA ILE A 182 -4.15 5.37 -5.12
C ILE A 182 -5.36 5.11 -6.02
N ASP A 183 -6.28 4.26 -5.53
CA ASP A 183 -7.54 3.82 -6.17
C ASP A 183 -7.41 2.57 -7.06
N HIS A 184 -8.54 2.07 -7.56
CA HIS A 184 -8.64 0.81 -8.30
C HIS A 184 -7.81 0.82 -9.58
N GLU A 185 -6.88 -0.13 -9.71
CA GLU A 185 -5.96 -0.26 -10.85
C GLU A 185 -5.12 1.00 -11.16
N ALA A 186 -4.90 1.88 -10.18
CA ALA A 186 -3.94 2.97 -10.33
C ALA A 186 -2.51 2.39 -10.43
N SER A 187 -1.67 2.96 -11.30
CA SER A 187 -0.32 2.44 -11.57
C SER A 187 0.73 3.55 -11.57
N ALA A 188 1.67 3.50 -10.63
CA ALA A 188 2.82 4.39 -10.54
C ALA A 188 4.13 3.59 -10.66
N SER A 189 4.72 3.57 -11.86
CA SER A 189 5.74 2.56 -12.21
C SER A 189 7.19 3.04 -12.14
N ASN A 190 7.43 4.33 -11.92
CA ASN A 190 8.76 4.94 -11.93
C ASN A 190 9.05 5.78 -10.69
N GLN A 191 10.32 6.13 -10.48
CA GLN A 191 10.77 6.85 -9.28
C GLN A 191 9.98 8.16 -9.09
N ASN A 192 9.51 8.40 -7.87
CA ASN A 192 8.71 9.58 -7.49
C ASN A 192 7.41 9.77 -8.30
N ALA A 193 6.94 8.74 -9.01
CA ALA A 193 5.69 8.81 -9.78
C ALA A 193 4.47 8.79 -8.85
N SER A 194 3.42 9.51 -9.18
CA SER A 194 2.15 9.47 -8.42
C SER A 194 0.96 9.31 -9.35
N ALA A 195 0.22 8.23 -9.19
CA ALA A 195 -1.02 7.93 -9.89
C ALA A 195 -2.18 7.98 -8.89
N LEU A 196 -3.10 8.93 -9.03
CA LEU A 196 -4.20 9.18 -8.10
C LEU A 196 -5.52 9.12 -8.87
N GLY A 197 -6.24 8.00 -8.76
CA GLY A 197 -7.56 7.80 -9.38
C GLY A 197 -7.63 6.48 -10.15
N ARG A 198 -8.85 5.94 -10.28
CA ARG A 198 -9.10 4.67 -10.96
C ARG A 198 -8.48 4.63 -12.36
N LEU A 199 -7.69 3.57 -12.64
CA LEU A 199 -6.97 3.37 -13.90
C LEU A 199 -5.97 4.50 -14.27
N SER A 200 -5.64 5.40 -13.35
CA SER A 200 -4.61 6.42 -13.59
C SER A 200 -3.23 5.77 -13.75
N ARG A 201 -2.40 6.32 -14.63
CA ARG A 201 -1.09 5.75 -14.93
C ARG A 201 -0.02 6.81 -15.02
N ALA A 202 0.86 6.82 -14.02
CA ALA A 202 2.06 7.65 -13.94
C ALA A 202 3.29 6.78 -14.21
N SER A 203 3.72 6.74 -15.48
CA SER A 203 4.80 5.86 -15.94
C SER A 203 6.10 6.59 -16.29
N GLY A 204 6.19 7.90 -16.09
CA GLY A 204 7.46 8.64 -16.19
C GLY A 204 8.13 8.85 -14.82
N GLN A 205 9.43 9.09 -14.79
CA GLN A 205 10.11 9.55 -13.56
C GLN A 205 9.53 10.90 -13.13
N GLN A 206 9.24 11.05 -11.83
CA GLN A 206 8.62 12.24 -11.22
C GLN A 206 7.26 12.61 -11.84
N SER A 207 6.65 11.71 -12.63
CA SER A 207 5.38 11.98 -13.30
C SER A 207 4.21 11.99 -12.32
N LYS A 208 3.18 12.78 -12.62
CA LYS A 208 1.96 12.90 -11.82
C LYS A 208 0.75 12.66 -12.71
N ALA A 209 -0.10 11.71 -12.37
CA ALA A 209 -1.36 11.45 -13.06
C ALA A 209 -2.49 11.47 -12.05
N VAL A 210 -3.34 12.50 -12.10
CA VAL A 210 -4.44 12.69 -11.16
C VAL A 210 -5.76 12.73 -11.93
N GLY A 211 -6.68 11.83 -11.60
CA GLY A 211 -7.98 11.67 -12.26
C GLY A 211 -8.15 10.28 -12.87
N GLU A 212 -9.41 9.89 -13.09
CA GLU A 212 -9.72 8.61 -13.70
C GLU A 212 -9.08 8.49 -15.10
N ARG A 213 -8.33 7.40 -15.35
CA ARG A 213 -7.63 7.15 -16.62
C ARG A 213 -6.68 8.28 -17.05
N ALA A 214 -6.25 9.13 -16.12
CA ALA A 214 -5.23 10.14 -16.40
C ALA A 214 -3.89 9.46 -16.72
N TYR A 215 -3.18 9.93 -17.74
CA TYR A 215 -1.96 9.29 -18.24
C TYR A 215 -0.79 10.28 -18.36
N ALA A 216 0.20 10.12 -17.48
CA ALA A 216 1.48 10.84 -17.55
C ALA A 216 2.62 9.83 -17.73
N ASN A 217 3.23 9.77 -18.92
CA ASN A 217 4.13 8.67 -19.28
C ASN A 217 5.59 9.06 -19.51
N ASN A 218 5.91 10.33 -19.33
CA ASN A 218 7.23 10.88 -19.60
C ASN A 218 7.81 11.60 -18.37
N ILE A 219 9.11 11.90 -18.39
CA ILE A 219 9.83 12.51 -17.27
C ILE A 219 9.19 13.87 -16.96
N ASN A 220 8.90 14.11 -15.67
CA ASN A 220 8.26 15.33 -15.17
C ASN A 220 6.89 15.66 -15.81
N ALA A 221 6.28 14.72 -16.54
CA ALA A 221 4.96 14.93 -17.11
C ALA A 221 3.90 14.96 -16.00
N SER A 222 2.98 15.92 -16.05
CA SER A 222 1.95 16.10 -15.04
C SER A 222 0.58 16.24 -15.69
N THR A 223 -0.39 15.44 -15.26
CA THR A 223 -1.74 15.48 -15.81
C THR A 223 -2.77 15.46 -14.69
N PHE A 224 -3.80 16.30 -14.83
CA PHE A 224 -4.86 16.49 -13.85
C PHE A 224 -6.22 16.56 -14.56
N GLY A 225 -6.99 15.48 -14.52
CA GLY A 225 -8.31 15.38 -15.13
C GLY A 225 -8.63 13.98 -15.64
N GLU A 226 -9.91 13.66 -15.74
CA GLU A 226 -10.39 12.42 -16.37
C GLU A 226 -9.87 12.31 -17.81
N LEU A 227 -9.26 11.18 -18.20
CA LEU A 227 -8.73 10.93 -19.55
C LEU A 227 -7.67 11.95 -20.03
N SER A 228 -7.13 12.77 -19.13
CA SER A 228 -6.09 13.75 -19.45
C SER A 228 -4.77 13.05 -19.79
N GLN A 229 -4.01 13.59 -20.73
CA GLN A 229 -2.78 12.99 -21.26
C GLN A 229 -1.64 14.01 -21.28
N ALA A 230 -0.57 13.73 -20.54
CA ALA A 230 0.70 14.45 -20.59
C ALA A 230 1.79 13.47 -21.08
N THR A 231 2.03 13.45 -22.39
CA THR A 231 2.97 12.50 -23.02
C THR A 231 4.30 13.10 -23.47
N GLY A 232 4.41 14.42 -23.45
CA GLY A 232 5.69 15.11 -23.63
C GLY A 232 6.51 15.15 -22.35
N GLU A 233 7.84 15.24 -22.47
CA GLU A 233 8.71 15.53 -21.32
C GLU A 233 8.39 16.92 -20.76
N GLN A 234 8.32 17.05 -19.42
CA GLN A 234 7.93 18.28 -18.73
C GLN A 234 6.58 18.86 -19.21
N SER A 235 5.72 18.03 -19.80
CA SER A 235 4.40 18.47 -20.28
C SER A 235 3.38 18.53 -19.16
N VAL A 236 2.40 19.43 -19.29
CA VAL A 236 1.34 19.60 -18.31
C VAL A 236 -0.03 19.60 -19.00
N ALA A 237 -0.91 18.68 -18.62
CA ALA A 237 -2.29 18.62 -19.10
C ALA A 237 -3.28 18.82 -17.95
N LEU A 238 -4.12 19.84 -18.02
CA LEU A 238 -5.08 20.23 -16.99
C LEU A 238 -6.49 20.24 -17.57
N GLY A 239 -7.36 19.37 -17.08
CA GLY A 239 -8.76 19.26 -17.49
C GLY A 239 -9.10 17.92 -18.15
N LYS A 240 -10.39 17.59 -18.17
CA LYS A 240 -10.91 16.38 -18.82
C LYS A 240 -10.45 16.32 -20.28
N GLU A 241 -9.83 15.22 -20.69
CA GLU A 241 -9.32 15.00 -22.06
C GLU A 241 -8.33 16.08 -22.57
N ALA A 242 -7.69 16.85 -21.68
CA ALA A 242 -6.59 17.73 -22.08
C ALA A 242 -5.40 16.88 -22.58
N ASN A 243 -4.73 17.31 -23.65
CA ASN A 243 -3.64 16.58 -24.29
C ASN A 243 -2.41 17.47 -24.52
N ALA A 244 -1.39 17.30 -23.70
CA ALA A 244 -0.08 17.93 -23.82
C ALA A 244 0.93 16.90 -24.33
N SER A 245 1.12 16.83 -25.65
CA SER A 245 1.77 15.70 -26.30
C SER A 245 3.24 15.93 -26.68
N ASN A 246 3.79 17.11 -26.40
CA ASN A 246 5.14 17.50 -26.81
C ASN A 246 5.95 18.08 -25.64
N THR A 247 7.26 18.16 -25.78
CA THR A 247 8.17 18.61 -24.72
C THR A 247 7.86 20.06 -24.32
N ASN A 248 7.82 20.32 -23.02
CA ASN A 248 7.47 21.61 -22.42
C ASN A 248 6.10 22.18 -22.86
N SER A 249 5.16 21.31 -23.27
CA SER A 249 3.82 21.76 -23.67
C SER A 249 2.86 21.89 -22.48
N LEU A 250 1.93 22.85 -22.56
CA LEU A 250 0.87 23.05 -21.56
C LEU A 250 -0.51 23.03 -22.24
N ALA A 251 -1.34 22.04 -21.93
CA ALA A 251 -2.74 21.97 -22.34
C ALA A 251 -3.63 22.30 -21.13
N GLY A 252 -4.21 23.50 -21.07
CA GLY A 252 -5.04 23.99 -19.97
C GLY A 252 -6.52 24.17 -20.34
N GLY A 253 -7.39 23.30 -19.86
CA GLY A 253 -8.83 23.29 -20.10
C GLY A 253 -9.32 21.96 -20.65
N ALA A 254 -10.60 21.67 -20.45
CA ALA A 254 -11.19 20.44 -20.97
C ALA A 254 -11.06 20.37 -22.50
N TYR A 255 -10.59 19.23 -23.03
CA TYR A 255 -10.32 18.98 -24.44
C TYR A 255 -9.22 19.86 -25.07
N SER A 256 -8.46 20.62 -24.28
CA SER A 256 -7.34 21.44 -24.79
C SER A 256 -6.24 20.57 -25.41
N VAL A 257 -5.56 21.07 -26.45
CA VAL A 257 -4.47 20.35 -27.12
C VAL A 257 -3.25 21.26 -27.26
N ALA A 258 -2.10 20.77 -26.83
CA ALA A 258 -0.80 21.40 -26.98
C ALA A 258 0.18 20.38 -27.59
N SER A 259 0.29 20.37 -28.92
CA SER A 259 1.07 19.38 -29.68
C SER A 259 2.39 19.91 -30.25
N GLY A 260 2.67 21.20 -30.10
CA GLY A 260 3.95 21.81 -30.49
C GLY A 260 4.98 21.84 -29.35
N LEU A 261 6.26 21.84 -29.70
CA LEU A 261 7.35 22.08 -28.75
C LEU A 261 7.17 23.45 -28.08
N PHE A 262 7.25 23.52 -26.74
CA PHE A 262 6.96 24.72 -25.94
C PHE A 262 5.55 25.33 -26.15
N SER A 263 4.61 24.57 -26.74
CA SER A 263 3.29 25.13 -27.06
C SER A 263 2.39 25.22 -25.84
N VAL A 264 1.51 26.23 -25.84
CA VAL A 264 0.49 26.41 -24.81
C VAL A 264 -0.87 26.44 -25.49
N GLY A 265 -1.73 25.47 -25.16
CA GLY A 265 -3.11 25.39 -25.61
C GLY A 265 -4.04 25.61 -24.42
N VAL A 266 -4.79 26.70 -24.39
CA VAL A 266 -5.72 27.02 -23.29
C VAL A 266 -7.16 27.14 -23.80
N GLY A 267 -8.10 26.59 -23.05
CA GLY A 267 -9.54 26.68 -23.31
C GLY A 267 -10.18 25.38 -23.78
N ARG A 268 -11.49 25.41 -23.99
CA ARG A 268 -12.23 24.26 -24.52
C ARG A 268 -12.09 24.20 -26.03
N THR A 269 -11.24 23.32 -26.55
CA THR A 269 -11.25 23.01 -27.99
C THR A 269 -12.49 22.17 -28.28
N GLN A 270 -13.58 22.84 -28.62
CA GLN A 270 -14.62 22.19 -29.40
C GLN A 270 -13.95 21.74 -30.69
N GLN A 271 -13.83 20.43 -30.92
CA GLN A 271 -13.71 19.91 -32.28
C GLN A 271 -14.95 20.39 -33.04
N ARG A 272 -14.92 21.61 -33.58
CA ARG A 272 -15.93 22.02 -34.56
C ARG A 272 -15.69 21.14 -35.76
N ARG A 273 -16.43 20.04 -35.85
CA ARG A 273 -16.77 19.41 -37.13
C ARG A 273 -17.31 20.54 -38.01
N ARG A 274 -16.47 21.09 -38.90
CA ARG A 274 -16.93 21.96 -39.99
C ARG A 274 -17.65 21.07 -40.99
N THR A 275 -18.87 20.67 -40.68
CA THR A 275 -19.84 20.18 -41.66
C THR A 275 -20.74 21.34 -42.03
N GLY A 276 -20.29 22.13 -42.99
CA GLY A 276 -21.06 23.24 -43.56
C GLY A 276 -20.28 23.86 -44.72
N PRO A 277 -20.88 24.03 -45.91
CA PRO A 277 -20.16 24.42 -47.12
C PRO A 277 -19.55 25.80 -46.94
N ARG A 278 -18.26 25.92 -47.28
CA ARG A 278 -17.55 27.20 -47.27
C ARG A 278 -18.18 28.12 -48.33
N ARG A 279 -19.05 29.03 -47.91
CA ARG A 279 -19.29 30.27 -48.68
C ARG A 279 -18.08 31.16 -48.47
N TRP A 280 -17.36 31.41 -49.56
CA TRP A 280 -16.23 32.33 -49.61
C TRP A 280 -16.75 33.75 -49.37
N ALA A 281 -16.36 34.35 -48.25
CA ALA A 281 -16.42 35.80 -48.07
C ALA A 281 -14.97 36.26 -47.89
N HIS A 282 -14.51 37.04 -48.87
CA HIS A 282 -13.18 37.62 -48.93
C HIS A 282 -13.07 38.73 -47.88
N PHE A 283 -12.17 38.59 -46.91
CA PHE A 283 -11.79 39.66 -45.98
C PHE A 283 -10.24 39.71 -45.87
N PRO A 284 -9.61 40.91 -45.95
CA PRO A 284 -8.16 41.08 -45.95
C PRO A 284 -7.54 41.00 -44.54
N PRO A 285 -6.21 40.86 -44.42
CA PRO A 285 -5.56 40.41 -43.18
C PRO A 285 -5.35 41.56 -42.18
N GLN A 286 -5.91 41.43 -40.98
CA GLN A 286 -5.57 42.29 -39.84
C GLN A 286 -4.81 41.45 -38.81
N ARG A 287 -3.52 41.80 -38.64
CA ARG A 287 -2.63 41.31 -37.57
C ARG A 287 -3.21 41.73 -36.22
N VAL A 288 -3.39 40.80 -35.29
CA VAL A 288 -3.71 41.14 -33.90
C VAL A 288 -2.41 41.15 -33.10
N SER A 289 -1.79 42.33 -33.01
CA SER A 289 -0.82 42.65 -31.95
C SER A 289 -1.58 43.11 -30.71
N PHE A 290 -1.23 42.53 -29.56
CA PHE A 290 -1.65 42.96 -28.23
C PHE A 290 -1.26 44.44 -28.00
N CYS A 291 -2.18 45.29 -27.56
CA CYS A 291 -1.86 46.64 -27.08
C CYS A 291 -2.59 46.97 -25.77
N LEU A 292 -1.78 47.31 -24.78
CA LEU A 292 -2.09 47.67 -23.40
C LEU A 292 -2.88 49.00 -23.37
N ARG A 293 -4.06 49.02 -22.72
CA ARG A 293 -4.95 50.20 -22.70
C ARG A 293 -4.66 51.08 -21.48
N LEU A 294 -3.95 52.19 -21.70
CA LEU A 294 -3.78 53.30 -20.75
C LEU A 294 -4.97 54.27 -20.88
N VAL A 295 -5.60 54.58 -19.76
CA VAL A 295 -6.78 55.45 -19.64
C VAL A 295 -6.34 56.92 -19.66
N ARG A 296 -6.89 57.74 -20.58
CA ARG A 296 -7.00 59.19 -20.41
C ARG A 296 -8.38 59.67 -20.87
N ASN A 297 -9.06 60.35 -19.94
CA ASN A 297 -10.43 60.83 -20.05
C ASN A 297 -10.48 62.25 -20.63
N ARG A 298 -11.61 62.59 -21.24
CA ARG A 298 -11.84 63.72 -22.16
C ARG A 298 -11.82 65.12 -21.53
N LEU A 299 -11.47 66.07 -22.40
CA LEU A 299 -11.65 67.51 -22.34
C LEU A 299 -13.10 67.96 -22.09
N HIS A 300 -13.27 68.98 -21.24
CA HIS A 300 -14.34 69.97 -21.36
C HIS A 300 -13.76 71.39 -21.31
N ARG A 301 -14.28 72.25 -22.19
CA ARG A 301 -13.87 73.63 -22.46
C ARG A 301 -14.68 74.64 -21.63
N GLY A 302 -14.06 75.79 -21.38
CA GLY A 302 -14.68 77.08 -21.02
C GLY A 302 -14.73 77.32 -19.51
N SER A 303 -14.35 78.47 -18.94
CA SER A 303 -14.15 79.83 -19.47
C SER A 303 -13.53 80.72 -18.37
N VAL A 304 -12.58 81.57 -18.77
CA VAL A 304 -12.24 82.95 -18.34
C VAL A 304 -12.78 83.48 -16.99
N LEU A 305 -11.91 83.88 -16.06
CA LEU A 305 -11.65 85.28 -15.66
C LEU A 305 -10.62 85.40 -14.52
N THR A 306 -9.89 86.51 -14.56
CA THR A 306 -8.81 87.01 -13.70
C THR A 306 -9.25 87.39 -12.28
N ALA A 307 -8.44 87.03 -11.28
CA ALA A 307 -7.83 87.88 -10.24
C ALA A 307 -6.99 86.99 -9.31
#